data_AF-A0ABC8T6E6-F1
#
_entry.id   AF-A0ABC8T6E6-F1
#
_cell.length_a   1.000
_cell.length_b   1.000
_cell.length_c   1.000
_cell.angle_alpha   90.00
_cell.angle_beta   90.00
_cell.angle_gamma   90.00
#
_symmetry.space_group_name_H-M   'P 1'
#
loop_
_entity.id
_entity.type
_entity.pdbx_description
1 polymer ?
#
loop_
_entity_poly.entity_id
_entity_poly.type
_entity_poly.pdbx_seq_one_letter_code
_entity_poly.pdbx_strand_id
1 'polypeptide(L)'
;MAKENLKSLITSFTPKGDYCAILSPDGIVKLWNTSDGSLLAEWKHADSVTDFSFSCMACGFVGKKRRKEQGICLIALGTTIGDVLAINAFTSEVKWKSIGCQPGKAQDIIVKVVPLLHLA
;
A
#
# COMPACT_ATOMS: atom_id res chain seq x y z
N MET A 1 -8.59 -16.88 30.32
CA MET A 1 -8.03 -15.63 29.76
C MET A 1 -8.23 -15.70 28.26
N ALA A 2 -9.18 -14.94 27.71
CA ALA A 2 -9.42 -14.91 26.27
C ALA A 2 -8.24 -14.21 25.61
N LYS A 3 -7.49 -14.94 24.78
CA LYS A 3 -6.49 -14.37 23.89
C LYS A 3 -7.27 -13.67 22.77
N GLU A 4 -7.52 -12.38 22.95
CA GLU A 4 -8.05 -11.52 21.89
C GLU A 4 -7.16 -11.72 20.65
N ASN A 5 -7.72 -12.31 19.58
CA ASN A 5 -7.04 -12.45 18.29
C ASN A 5 -6.99 -11.06 17.64
N LEU A 6 -6.10 -10.21 18.14
CA LEU A 6 -5.81 -8.91 17.54
C LEU A 6 -5.22 -9.17 16.15
N LYS A 7 -6.08 -9.12 15.14
CA LYS A 7 -5.64 -9.18 13.76
C LYS A 7 -4.73 -7.98 13.51
N SER A 8 -3.51 -8.24 13.03
CA SER A 8 -2.49 -7.20 12.85
C SER A 8 -2.96 -6.14 11.85
N LEU A 9 -2.90 -4.88 12.26
CA LEU A 9 -3.03 -3.74 11.36
C LEU A 9 -1.69 -3.51 10.66
N ILE A 10 -1.71 -3.09 9.39
CA ILE A 10 -0.51 -2.74 8.64
C ILE A 10 -0.58 -1.25 8.33
N THR A 11 0.49 -0.52 8.59
CA THR A 11 0.55 0.93 8.40
C THR A 11 1.82 1.31 7.66
N SER A 12 1.73 2.33 6.80
CA SER A 12 2.89 2.88 6.12
C SER A 12 2.74 4.38 5.95
N PHE A 13 3.79 5.11 6.33
CA PHE A 13 3.93 6.51 5.96
C PHE A 13 4.56 6.63 4.57
N THR A 14 4.30 7.75 3.91
CA THR A 14 5.11 8.18 2.77
C THR A 14 6.49 8.65 3.24
N PRO A 15 7.55 8.59 2.40
CA PRO A 15 8.90 9.00 2.80
C PRO A 15 9.01 10.44 3.32
N LYS A 16 8.13 11.33 2.84
CA LYS A 16 8.04 12.73 3.31
C LYS A 16 7.19 12.90 4.56
N GLY A 17 6.46 11.86 4.97
CA GLY A 17 5.54 11.91 6.10
C GLY A 17 4.26 12.69 5.84
N ASP A 18 4.00 13.17 4.60
CA ASP A 18 2.81 13.97 4.26
C ASP A 18 1.50 13.14 4.29
N TYR A 19 1.62 11.82 4.14
CA TYR A 19 0.48 10.89 4.12
C TYR A 19 0.75 9.61 4.90
N CYS A 20 -0.30 9.02 5.45
CA CYS A 20 -0.30 7.73 6.14
C CYS A 20 -1.36 6.81 5.53
N ALA A 21 -0.97 5.59 5.17
CA ALA A 21 -1.87 4.54 4.75
C ALA A 21 -2.02 3.50 5.87
N ILE A 22 -3.25 3.06 6.10
CA ILE A 22 -3.59 1.99 7.05
C ILE A 22 -4.40 0.95 6.30
N LEU A 23 -3.98 -0.31 6.41
CA LEU A 23 -4.73 -1.48 5.94
C LEU A 23 -5.27 -2.22 7.16
N SER A 24 -6.59 -2.34 7.21
CA SER A 24 -7.28 -3.08 8.25
C SER A 24 -7.50 -4.54 7.89
N PRO A 25 -7.72 -5.40 8.90
CA PRO A 25 -7.85 -6.84 8.68
C PRO A 25 -9.14 -7.27 7.95
N ASP A 26 -10.08 -6.34 7.79
CA ASP A 26 -11.28 -6.47 6.96
C ASP A 26 -11.03 -6.10 5.48
N GLY A 27 -9.77 -5.81 5.12
CA GLY A 27 -9.35 -5.45 3.78
C GLY A 27 -9.62 -3.99 3.40
N ILE A 28 -9.97 -3.14 4.37
CA ILE A 28 -10.17 -1.71 4.11
C ILE A 28 -8.83 -0.99 4.15
N VAL A 29 -8.54 -0.21 3.11
CA VAL A 29 -7.40 0.69 3.07
C VAL A 29 -7.89 2.11 3.26
N LYS A 30 -7.30 2.81 4.22
CA LYS A 30 -7.54 4.23 4.49
C LYS A 30 -6.27 5.03 4.26
N LEU A 31 -6.38 6.14 3.54
CA LEU A 31 -5.32 7.11 3.32
C LEU A 31 -5.64 8.41 4.04
N TRP A 32 -4.69 8.88 4.83
CA TRP A 32 -4.82 10.06 5.67
C TRP A 32 -3.80 11.11 5.29
N ASN A 33 -4.20 12.37 5.31
CA ASN A 33 -3.28 13.50 5.38
C ASN A 33 -2.76 13.60 6.82
N THR A 34 -1.44 13.61 6.99
CA THR A 34 -0.84 13.70 8.33
C THR A 34 -0.85 15.12 8.89
N SER A 35 -0.95 16.15 8.05
CA SER A 35 -0.89 17.54 8.50
C SER A 35 -2.14 17.99 9.23
N ASP A 36 -3.32 17.54 8.78
CA ASP A 36 -4.62 17.94 9.30
C ASP A 36 -5.47 16.77 9.80
N GLY A 37 -5.01 15.52 9.61
CA GLY A 37 -5.75 14.32 10.01
C GLY A 37 -6.96 14.01 9.13
N SER A 38 -7.10 14.64 7.98
CA SER A 38 -8.21 14.38 7.06
C SER A 38 -8.09 13.03 6.37
N LEU A 39 -9.22 12.32 6.26
CA LEU A 39 -9.33 11.11 5.45
C LEU A 39 -9.43 11.51 3.98
N LEU A 40 -8.44 11.11 3.18
CA LEU A 40 -8.33 11.46 1.76
C LEU A 40 -8.95 10.40 0.86
N ALA A 41 -8.82 9.13 1.23
CA ALA A 41 -9.38 8.02 0.49
C ALA A 41 -9.68 6.86 1.42
N GLU A 42 -10.76 6.17 1.13
CA GLU A 42 -11.15 4.93 1.78
C GLU A 42 -11.70 3.99 0.71
N TRP A 43 -11.12 2.81 0.61
CA TRP A 43 -11.60 1.79 -0.31
C TRP A 43 -11.38 0.40 0.29
N LYS A 44 -12.31 -0.50 -0.03
CA LYS A 44 -12.17 -1.90 0.30
C LYS A 44 -11.43 -2.58 -0.84
N HIS A 45 -10.36 -3.30 -0.53
CA HIS A 45 -9.74 -4.17 -1.52
C HIS A 45 -10.75 -5.27 -1.88
N ALA A 46 -11.41 -5.14 -3.05
CA ALA A 46 -12.48 -6.04 -3.46
C ALA A 46 -11.93 -7.45 -3.67
N ASP A 47 -12.62 -8.41 -3.06
CA ASP A 47 -12.26 -9.81 -2.90
C ASP A 47 -11.64 -10.44 -4.16
N SER A 48 -10.42 -10.92 -4.01
CA SER A 48 -10.00 -12.16 -4.66
C SER A 48 -9.11 -12.91 -3.69
N VAL A 49 -9.63 -14.05 -3.25
CA VAL A 49 -9.01 -15.07 -2.40
C VAL A 49 -9.11 -14.77 -0.91
N THR A 50 -10.02 -15.53 -0.31
CA THR A 50 -10.23 -15.91 1.08
C THR A 50 -8.97 -16.29 1.90
N ASP A 51 -7.74 -16.10 1.40
CA ASP A 51 -6.50 -16.56 2.03
C ASP A 51 -5.29 -15.61 1.87
N PHE A 52 -5.43 -14.43 1.25
CA PHE A 52 -4.28 -13.51 1.17
C PHE A 52 -4.08 -12.75 2.49
N SER A 53 -3.22 -13.31 3.36
CA SER A 53 -2.68 -12.57 4.50
C SER A 53 -1.63 -11.57 3.98
N PHE A 54 -2.00 -10.28 3.97
CA PHE A 54 -1.04 -9.19 3.79
C PHE A 54 -0.04 -9.20 4.94
N SER A 55 1.24 -9.04 4.61
CA SER A 55 2.35 -9.04 5.57
C SER A 55 2.98 -7.66 5.71
N CYS A 56 3.03 -6.89 4.63
CA CYS A 56 3.64 -5.58 4.62
C CYS A 56 2.95 -4.62 3.64
N MET A 57 3.11 -3.33 3.90
CA MET A 57 2.65 -2.24 3.05
C MET A 57 3.76 -1.19 2.95
N ALA A 58 3.92 -0.61 1.77
CA ALA A 58 4.73 0.58 1.56
C ALA A 58 3.88 1.62 0.81
N CYS A 59 4.05 2.90 1.14
CA CYS A 59 3.33 4.00 0.52
C CYS A 59 4.33 5.03 -0.03
N GLY A 60 4.13 5.48 -1.26
CA GLY A 60 4.98 6.45 -1.93
C GLY A 60 4.18 7.45 -2.73
N PHE A 61 4.69 8.67 -2.88
CA PHE A 61 4.08 9.69 -3.70
C PHE A 61 4.94 9.96 -4.93
N VAL A 62 4.33 9.84 -6.10
CA VAL A 62 4.95 10.13 -7.41
C VAL A 62 4.31 11.41 -7.94
N GLY A 63 5.06 12.51 -7.86
CA GLY A 63 4.62 13.81 -8.36
C GLY A 63 5.41 14.99 -7.79
N LYS A 64 5.51 16.07 -8.57
CA LYS A 64 6.15 17.33 -8.13
C LYS A 64 5.12 18.20 -7.40
N LYS A 65 5.32 18.40 -6.09
CA LYS A 65 4.53 19.32 -5.22
C LYS A 65 4.39 20.76 -5.76
N ARG A 66 5.14 21.16 -6.80
CA ARG A 66 5.28 22.55 -7.27
C ARG A 66 4.23 23.01 -8.29
N ARG A 67 3.30 22.17 -8.74
CA ARG A 67 2.14 22.61 -9.55
C ARG A 67 0.88 21.90 -9.08
N LYS A 68 -0.29 22.50 -9.34
CA LYS A 68 -1.66 21.99 -9.10
C LYS A 68 -1.97 20.65 -9.80
N GLU A 69 -0.98 19.86 -10.16
CA GLU A 69 -1.18 18.51 -10.69
C GLU A 69 -1.24 17.54 -9.51
N GLN A 70 -2.36 16.83 -9.43
CA GLN A 70 -2.65 15.80 -8.45
C GLN A 70 -1.60 14.70 -8.59
N GLY A 71 -0.54 14.74 -7.78
CA GLY A 71 0.44 13.67 -7.80
C GLY A 71 -0.19 12.36 -7.30
N ILE A 72 0.41 11.25 -7.69
CA ILE A 72 -0.16 9.92 -7.52
C ILE A 72 0.41 9.33 -6.24
N CYS A 73 -0.45 8.95 -5.31
CA CYS A 73 -0.06 8.16 -4.14
C CYS A 73 -0.18 6.67 -4.50
N LEU A 74 0.94 5.96 -4.51
CA LEU A 74 1.00 4.53 -4.80
C LEU A 74 1.22 3.74 -3.52
N ILE A 75 0.42 2.70 -3.33
CA ILE A 75 0.50 1.76 -2.23
C ILE A 75 0.96 0.41 -2.79
N ALA A 76 2.07 -0.10 -2.26
CA ALA A 76 2.54 -1.45 -2.51
C ALA A 76 2.10 -2.36 -1.35
N LEU A 77 1.38 -3.43 -1.65
CA LEU A 77 0.95 -4.46 -0.69
C LEU A 77 1.68 -5.76 -0.96
N GLY A 78 2.35 -6.30 0.04
CA GLY A 78 3.02 -7.61 -0.02
C GLY A 78 2.22 -8.67 0.73
N THR A 79 1.98 -9.81 0.10
CA THR A 79 1.33 -10.97 0.73
C THR A 79 2.36 -11.92 1.32
N THR A 80 1.94 -12.74 2.28
CA THR A 80 2.75 -13.83 2.86
C THR A 80 3.20 -14.90 1.85
N ILE A 81 2.51 -15.00 0.71
CA ILE A 81 2.81 -15.94 -0.39
C ILE A 81 3.83 -15.33 -1.38
N GLY A 82 4.22 -14.06 -1.18
CA GLY A 82 5.21 -13.37 -2.00
C GLY A 82 4.63 -12.59 -3.18
N ASP A 83 3.31 -12.45 -3.26
CA ASP A 83 2.68 -11.58 -4.24
C ASP A 83 2.84 -10.12 -3.83
N VAL A 84 3.00 -9.24 -4.81
CA VAL A 84 3.08 -7.81 -4.59
C VAL A 84 2.09 -7.11 -5.51
N LEU A 85 1.26 -6.25 -4.93
CA LEU A 85 0.30 -5.41 -5.67
C LEU A 85 0.72 -3.95 -5.55
N ALA A 86 0.71 -3.21 -6.65
CA ALA A 86 0.85 -1.77 -6.66
C ALA A 86 -0.49 -1.13 -7.04
N ILE A 87 -1.00 -0.26 -6.17
CA ILE A 87 -2.36 0.30 -6.24
C ILE A 87 -2.28 1.82 -6.14
N ASN A 88 -3.05 2.52 -6.96
CA ASN A 88 -3.27 3.95 -6.77
C ASN A 88 -4.20 4.17 -5.58
N ALA A 89 -3.70 4.84 -4.55
CA ALA A 89 -4.41 5.04 -3.29
C ALA A 89 -5.67 5.88 -3.41
N PHE A 90 -5.75 6.78 -4.40
CA PHE A 90 -6.90 7.67 -4.60
C PHE A 90 -7.98 7.04 -5.47
N THR A 91 -7.59 6.31 -6.52
CA THR A 91 -8.54 5.71 -7.46
C THR A 91 -8.87 4.26 -7.15
N SER A 92 -8.17 3.64 -6.18
CA SER A 92 -8.20 2.20 -5.89
C SER A 92 -7.83 1.29 -7.07
N GLU A 93 -7.26 1.87 -8.13
CA GLU A 93 -6.89 1.15 -9.35
C GLU A 93 -5.60 0.35 -9.13
N VAL A 94 -5.66 -0.96 -9.36
CA VAL A 94 -4.47 -1.82 -9.36
C VAL A 94 -3.66 -1.50 -10.62
N LYS A 95 -2.51 -0.83 -10.45
CA LYS A 95 -1.60 -0.49 -11.54
C LYS A 95 -0.71 -1.66 -11.94
N TRP A 96 -0.38 -2.53 -10.99
CA TRP A 96 0.46 -3.70 -11.25
C TRP A 96 0.25 -4.79 -10.20
N LYS A 97 0.47 -6.05 -10.61
CA LYS A 97 0.44 -7.22 -9.73
C LYS A 97 1.53 -8.21 -10.15
N SER A 98 2.34 -8.66 -9.20
CA SER A 98 3.16 -9.86 -9.33
C SER A 98 2.46 -11.06 -8.71
N ILE A 99 2.58 -12.21 -9.37
CA ILE A 99 2.03 -13.49 -8.94
C ILE A 99 3.19 -14.48 -8.83
N GLY A 100 3.34 -15.13 -7.67
CA GLY A 100 4.22 -16.28 -7.48
C GLY A 100 5.71 -15.97 -7.30
N CYS A 101 6.05 -14.92 -6.54
CA CYS A 101 7.47 -14.69 -6.23
C CYS A 101 7.95 -15.69 -5.15
N GLN A 102 8.77 -16.66 -5.55
CA GLN A 102 9.34 -17.63 -4.61
C GLN A 102 10.14 -16.96 -3.46
N PRO A 103 10.24 -17.58 -2.27
CA PRO A 103 10.65 -16.92 -1.01
C PRO A 103 12.08 -16.34 -0.93
N GLY A 104 12.83 -16.30 -2.03
CA GLY A 104 14.18 -15.74 -2.11
C GLY A 104 14.31 -14.43 -2.91
N LYS A 105 13.24 -13.94 -3.54
CA LYS A 105 13.28 -12.75 -4.44
C LYS A 105 12.49 -11.53 -3.93
N ALA A 106 11.85 -11.63 -2.78
CA ALA A 106 11.05 -10.52 -2.21
C ALA A 106 11.89 -9.25 -1.93
N GLN A 107 13.18 -9.40 -1.60
CA GLN A 107 14.08 -8.25 -1.42
C GLN A 107 14.39 -7.52 -2.75
N ASP A 108 14.25 -8.21 -3.90
CA ASP A 108 14.56 -7.66 -5.22
C ASP A 108 13.37 -6.89 -5.84
N ILE A 109 12.14 -7.11 -5.34
CA ILE A 109 10.94 -6.40 -5.82
C ILE A 109 10.84 -4.99 -5.22
N ILE A 110 11.19 -4.79 -3.95
CA ILE A 110 11.27 -3.46 -3.34
C ILE A 110 12.25 -2.58 -4.14
N VAL A 111 13.34 -3.17 -4.66
CA VAL A 111 14.36 -2.49 -5.46
C VAL A 111 13.94 -2.29 -6.93
N LYS A 112 12.91 -2.99 -7.44
CA LYS A 112 12.39 -2.80 -8.81
C LYS A 112 11.18 -1.86 -8.88
N VAL A 113 10.37 -1.79 -7.82
CA VAL A 113 9.21 -0.88 -7.78
C VAL A 113 9.63 0.55 -7.41
N VAL A 114 10.62 0.73 -6.53
CA VAL A 114 11.11 2.07 -6.13
C VAL A 114 11.71 2.90 -7.29
N PRO A 115 12.46 2.32 -8.25
CA PRO A 115 12.93 3.06 -9.42
C PRO A 115 11.81 3.42 -10.40
N LEU A 116 10.78 2.58 -10.52
CA LEU A 116 9.59 2.90 -11.33
C LEU A 116 8.76 4.04 -10.70
N LEU A 117 8.82 4.22 -9.38
CA LEU A 117 8.27 5.38 -8.68
C LEU A 117 9.11 6.66 -8.86
N HIS A 118 10.36 6.55 -9.31
CA HIS A 118 11.28 7.68 -9.48
C HIS A 118 11.45 8.15 -10.94
N LEU A 119 10.99 7.36 -11.91
CA LEU A 119 11.12 7.62 -13.35
C LEU A 119 9.86 8.19 -14.03
N ALA A 120 8.79 8.46 -13.26
CA ALA A 120 7.55 9.09 -13.75
C ALA A 120 7.34 10.51 -13.18
#